data_AF-A0A435FWR6-F1
#
_entry.id   AF-A0A435FWR6-F1
#
_cell.length_a   1.000
_cell.length_b   1.000
_cell.length_c   1.000
_cell.angle_alpha   90.00
_cell.angle_beta   90.00
_cell.angle_gamma   90.00
#
_symmetry.space_group_name_H-M   'P 1'
#
loop_
_entity.id
_entity.type
_entity.pdbx_description
1 polymer ?
#
loop_
_entity_poly.entity_id
_entity_poly.type
_entity_poly.pdbx_seq_one_letter_code
_entity_poly.pdbx_strand_id
1 'polypeptide(L)'
;MVTVLDTIANAPRLRHPEKAHKPDQDVLRKPDWIRVKAPMSKGYAETREIVKSHKLVTVCEEAGCPNIGECWEKKHATFMIMGEICTRACAFCNVATGIPTALDPDEPARVAHAVKQMGLT
;
A
#
# COMPACT_ATOMS: atom_id res chain seq x y z
N MET A 1 -3.96 -6.21 5.15
CA MET A 1 -4.21 -7.64 5.48
C MET A 1 -2.93 -8.19 6.08
N VAL A 2 -2.95 -8.88 7.23
CA VAL A 2 -1.70 -9.53 7.73
C VAL A 2 -1.56 -10.85 7.01
N THR A 3 -0.55 -10.98 6.15
CA THR A 3 -0.15 -12.27 5.59
C THR A 3 0.35 -13.13 6.74
N VAL A 4 -0.49 -14.04 7.22
CA VAL A 4 -0.06 -15.08 8.15
C VAL A 4 0.98 -15.90 7.39
N LEU A 5 2.24 -15.79 7.83
CA LEU A 5 3.31 -16.62 7.29
C LEU A 5 3.05 -18.04 7.76
N ASP A 6 2.39 -18.84 6.91
CA ASP A 6 2.37 -20.27 7.11
C ASP A 6 3.81 -20.77 7.00
N THR A 7 4.33 -21.22 8.15
CA THR A 7 5.64 -21.87 8.32
C THR A 7 5.47 -23.36 8.60
N ILE A 8 4.24 -23.88 8.56
CA ILE A 8 3.87 -25.27 8.82
C ILE A 8 3.71 -25.99 7.47
N ALA A 9 3.06 -25.34 6.50
CA ALA A 9 3.06 -25.78 5.12
C ALA A 9 4.46 -25.59 4.50
N ASN A 10 5.15 -26.70 4.24
CA ASN A 10 6.41 -26.78 3.47
C ASN A 10 6.25 -26.43 1.96
N ALA A 11 5.31 -25.55 1.63
CA ALA A 11 5.08 -25.08 0.26
C ALA A 11 6.15 -24.03 -0.10
N PRO A 12 6.90 -24.20 -1.21
CA PRO A 12 7.89 -23.22 -1.63
C PRO A 12 7.21 -21.90 -2.02
N ARG A 13 7.47 -20.84 -1.24
CA ARG A 13 7.01 -19.48 -1.56
C ARG A 13 7.57 -19.07 -2.92
N LEU A 14 6.73 -18.56 -3.83
CA LEU A 14 7.22 -17.99 -5.09
C LEU A 14 8.15 -16.81 -4.77
N ARG A 15 9.36 -16.84 -5.35
CA ARG A 15 10.40 -15.82 -5.19
C ARG A 15 10.57 -15.07 -6.48
N HIS A 16 11.00 -13.81 -6.38
CA HIS A 16 11.53 -13.11 -7.54
C HIS A 16 12.72 -13.90 -8.12
N PRO A 17 12.85 -14.08 -9.46
CA PRO A 17 13.86 -14.96 -10.06
C PRO A 17 15.30 -14.69 -9.56
N GLU A 18 15.68 -13.42 -9.41
CA GLU A 18 17.00 -12.98 -8.93
C GLU A 18 17.32 -13.39 -7.47
N LYS A 19 16.29 -13.76 -6.69
CA LYS A 19 16.42 -14.25 -5.31
C LYS A 19 16.00 -15.73 -5.16
N ALA A 20 15.59 -16.41 -6.23
CA ALA A 20 15.07 -17.78 -6.17
C ALA A 20 16.13 -18.80 -5.69
N HIS A 21 17.39 -18.58 -6.06
CA HIS A 21 18.53 -19.44 -5.70
C HIS A 21 19.30 -18.99 -4.44
N LYS A 22 18.87 -17.90 -3.78
CA LYS A 22 19.51 -17.38 -2.56
C LYS A 22 18.85 -18.01 -1.32
N PRO A 23 19.61 -18.37 -0.27
CA PRO A 23 19.03 -18.86 0.98
C PRO A 23 18.15 -17.79 1.62
N ASP A 24 17.16 -18.23 2.41
CA ASP A 24 16.33 -17.32 3.21
C ASP A 24 17.19 -16.55 4.20
N GLN A 25 16.88 -15.26 4.36
CA GLN A 25 17.44 -14.42 5.41
C GLN A 25 16.39 -14.20 6.49
N ASP A 26 16.76 -14.41 7.75
CA ASP A 26 15.89 -14.17 8.88
C ASP A 26 15.49 -12.70 8.98
N VAL A 27 14.21 -12.45 9.24
CA VAL A 27 13.68 -11.08 9.40
C VAL A 27 14.11 -10.53 10.76
N LEU A 28 15.19 -9.76 10.76
CA LEU A 28 15.69 -9.08 11.96
C LEU A 28 14.62 -8.14 12.56
N ARG A 29 14.62 -8.01 13.90
CA ARG A 29 13.78 -7.03 14.58
C ARG A 29 14.13 -5.62 14.12
N LYS A 30 13.10 -4.85 13.74
CA LYS A 30 13.21 -3.42 13.45
C LYS A 30 13.77 -2.67 14.68
N PRO A 31 14.86 -1.89 14.55
CA PRO A 31 15.37 -1.03 15.63
C PRO A 31 14.31 -0.10 16.19
N ASP A 32 14.47 0.34 17.43
CA ASP A 32 13.45 1.19 18.08
C ASP A 32 13.27 2.56 17.39
N TRP A 33 14.35 3.12 16.82
CA TRP A 33 14.35 4.45 16.18
C TRP A 33 13.59 4.53 14.84
N ILE A 34 13.24 3.40 14.20
CA ILE A 34 12.37 3.38 13.00
C ILE A 34 10.89 3.08 13.30
N ARG A 35 10.50 2.99 14.58
CA ARG A 35 9.11 2.66 14.94
C ARG A 35 8.25 3.91 15.04
N VAL A 36 7.17 3.92 14.27
CA VAL A 36 6.10 4.93 14.31
C VAL A 36 4.96 4.48 15.22
N LYS A 37 4.17 5.44 15.72
CA LYS A 37 2.92 5.16 16.45
C LYS A 37 1.80 4.82 15.45
N ALA A 38 0.79 4.08 15.91
CA ALA A 38 -0.41 3.83 15.11
C ALA A 38 -1.15 5.15 14.81
N PRO A 39 -1.71 5.32 13.59
CA PRO A 39 -2.41 6.55 13.22
C PRO A 39 -3.77 6.64 13.93
N MET A 40 -3.92 7.67 14.77
CA MET A 40 -5.13 7.93 15.57
C MET A 40 -5.67 9.36 15.40
N SER A 41 -5.10 10.16 14.49
CA SER A 41 -5.48 11.56 14.30
C SER A 41 -6.75 11.72 13.46
N LYS A 42 -7.48 12.82 13.71
CA LYS A 42 -8.72 13.16 12.98
C LYS A 42 -8.47 13.33 11.48
N GLY A 43 -7.39 14.00 11.10
CA GLY A 43 -7.02 14.21 9.69
C GLY A 43 -6.71 12.90 8.94
N TYR A 44 -6.09 11.91 9.60
CA TYR A 44 -5.93 10.58 9.03
C TYR A 44 -7.28 9.92 8.73
N ALA A 45 -8.24 9.98 9.67
CA ALA A 45 -9.57 9.42 9.47
C ALA A 45 -10.37 10.14 8.36
N GLU A 46 -10.26 11.47 8.27
CA GLU A 46 -10.86 12.27 7.20
C GLU A 46 -10.31 11.91 5.82
N THR A 47 -8.98 11.92 5.66
CA THR A 47 -8.32 11.54 4.39
C THR A 47 -8.66 10.10 3.99
N ARG A 48 -8.69 9.18 4.94
CA ARG A 48 -9.10 7.78 4.73
C ARG A 48 -10.52 7.66 4.18
N GLU A 49 -11.45 8.44 4.72
CA GLU A 49 -12.84 8.40 4.26
C GLU A 49 -12.99 9.04 2.87
N ILE A 50 -12.21 10.07 2.54
CA ILE A 50 -12.17 10.63 1.18
C ILE A 50 -11.69 9.58 0.17
N VAL A 51 -10.55 8.92 0.43
CA VAL A 51 -9.99 7.87 -0.43
C VAL A 51 -11.00 6.73 -0.63
N LYS A 52 -11.59 6.24 0.47
CA LYS A 52 -12.53 5.11 0.46
C LYS A 52 -13.85 5.44 -0.23
N SER A 53 -14.45 6.60 0.05
CA SER A 53 -15.71 7.05 -0.58
C SER A 53 -15.58 7.22 -2.10
N HIS A 54 -14.40 7.63 -2.58
CA HIS A 54 -14.10 7.77 -4.01
C HIS A 54 -13.67 6.45 -4.68
N LYS A 55 -13.61 5.32 -3.95
CA LYS A 55 -13.12 4.03 -4.44
C LYS A 55 -11.74 4.17 -5.10
N LEU A 56 -10.82 4.85 -4.42
CA LEU A 56 -9.44 5.07 -4.88
C LEU A 56 -8.47 4.20 -4.09
N VAL A 57 -7.37 3.80 -4.74
CA VAL A 57 -6.25 3.07 -4.14
C VAL A 57 -5.11 4.05 -3.87
N THR A 58 -4.32 3.81 -2.83
CA THR A 58 -3.13 4.62 -2.52
C THR A 58 -1.91 3.74 -2.27
N VAL A 59 -0.74 4.21 -2.71
CA VAL A 59 0.54 3.55 -2.35
C VAL A 59 0.83 3.68 -0.86
N CYS A 60 0.19 4.65 -0.18
CA CYS A 60 0.25 4.81 1.26
C CYS A 60 -0.23 3.54 1.99
N GLU A 61 -1.35 2.96 1.55
CA GLU A 61 -1.91 1.73 2.11
C GLU A 61 -1.26 0.48 1.51
N GLU A 62 -1.20 0.35 0.17
CA GLU A 62 -0.75 -0.88 -0.49
C GLU A 62 0.74 -1.18 -0.29
N ALA A 63 1.60 -0.17 -0.23
CA ALA A 63 3.02 -0.36 0.08
C ALA A 63 3.30 -0.50 1.60
N GLY A 64 2.27 -0.40 2.46
CA GLY A 64 2.43 -0.46 3.92
C GLY A 64 3.28 0.68 4.48
N CYS A 65 3.08 1.90 3.98
CA CYS A 65 3.94 3.05 4.30
C CYS A 65 3.85 3.44 5.79
N PRO A 66 4.97 3.48 6.54
CA PRO A 66 4.93 3.84 7.97
C PRO A 66 4.50 5.30 8.19
N ASN A 67 4.69 6.17 7.19
CA ASN A 67 4.40 7.60 7.30
C ASN A 67 2.93 7.94 7.01
N ILE A 68 2.08 6.95 6.70
CA ILE A 68 0.67 7.18 6.32
C ILE A 68 -0.09 8.08 7.32
N GLY A 69 0.13 7.90 8.62
CA GLY A 69 -0.50 8.72 9.66
C GLY A 69 -0.15 10.20 9.53
N GLU A 70 1.13 10.53 9.43
CA GLU A 70 1.62 11.92 9.35
C GLU A 70 1.23 12.58 8.03
N CYS A 71 1.36 11.85 6.91
CA CYS A 71 1.00 12.37 5.59
C CYS A 71 -0.51 12.65 5.50
N TRP A 72 -1.35 11.71 5.94
CA TRP A 72 -2.81 11.84 5.83
C TRP A 72 -3.40 12.84 6.82
N GLU A 73 -2.75 13.06 7.97
CA GLU A 73 -3.10 14.17 8.87
C GLU A 73 -2.95 15.54 8.21
N LYS A 74 -1.94 15.69 7.33
CA LYS A 74 -1.69 16.88 6.52
C LYS A 74 -2.48 16.91 5.20
N LYS A 75 -3.41 15.96 5.00
CA LYS A 75 -4.13 15.72 3.73
C LYS A 75 -3.18 15.53 2.55
N HIS A 76 -2.09 14.79 2.73
CA HIS A 76 -1.20 14.38 1.65
C HIS A 76 -1.33 12.88 1.41
N ALA A 77 -1.75 12.48 0.21
CA ALA A 77 -1.82 11.10 -0.22
C ALA A 77 -1.24 10.95 -1.63
N THR A 78 -0.69 9.78 -1.93
CA THR A 78 -0.21 9.42 -3.26
C THR A 78 -1.10 8.30 -3.80
N PHE A 79 -1.95 8.65 -4.76
CA PHE A 79 -2.87 7.72 -5.40
C PHE A 79 -2.13 6.71 -6.28
N MET A 80 -2.64 5.48 -6.31
CA MET A 80 -2.32 4.50 -7.34
C MET A 80 -3.49 4.48 -8.32
N ILE A 81 -3.18 4.72 -9.59
CA ILE A 81 -4.11 4.52 -10.70
C ILE A 81 -3.99 3.09 -11.22
N MET A 82 -5.02 2.60 -11.92
CA MET A 82 -5.13 1.23 -12.44
C MET A 82 -5.19 0.14 -11.33
N GLY A 83 -5.65 0.52 -10.13
CA GLY A 83 -5.93 -0.39 -9.02
C GLY A 83 -4.72 -0.84 -8.19
N GLU A 84 -4.95 -1.84 -7.33
CA GLU A 84 -4.02 -2.35 -6.31
C GLU A 84 -3.13 -3.53 -6.77
N ILE A 85 -3.34 -4.04 -7.98
CA ILE A 85 -2.64 -5.23 -8.50
C ILE A 85 -1.58 -4.84 -9.53
N CYS A 86 -0.32 -5.11 -9.22
CA CYS A 86 0.79 -4.94 -10.15
C CYS A 86 1.06 -6.22 -10.96
N THR A 87 1.34 -6.07 -12.26
CA THR A 87 1.81 -7.18 -13.13
C THR A 87 3.29 -7.52 -12.92
N ARG A 88 4.02 -6.75 -12.11
CA ARG A 88 5.46 -6.93 -11.83
C ARG A 88 5.70 -7.35 -10.38
N ALA A 89 6.59 -8.33 -10.18
CA ALA A 89 6.91 -8.93 -8.89
C ALA A 89 8.17 -8.32 -8.23
N CYS A 90 8.29 -6.98 -8.17
CA CYS A 90 9.50 -6.32 -7.68
C CYS A 90 9.90 -6.78 -6.27
N ALA A 91 11.12 -7.30 -6.09
CA ALA A 91 11.58 -8.04 -4.90
C ALA A 91 11.70 -7.26 -3.57
N PHE A 92 11.15 -6.04 -3.51
CA PHE A 92 11.06 -5.14 -2.36
C PHE A 92 9.66 -4.51 -2.19
N CYS A 93 8.77 -4.66 -3.19
CA CYS A 93 7.48 -4.00 -3.22
C CYS A 93 6.44 -4.83 -2.46
N ASN A 94 5.57 -4.18 -1.69
CA ASN A 94 4.51 -4.83 -0.93
C ASN A 94 3.15 -4.88 -1.66
N VAL A 95 3.03 -4.16 -2.79
CA VAL A 95 1.83 -4.15 -3.65
C VAL A 95 1.54 -5.56 -4.15
N ALA A 96 0.26 -5.95 -4.20
CA ALA A 96 -0.17 -7.26 -4.65
C ALA A 96 0.31 -7.54 -6.09
N THR A 97 0.89 -8.73 -6.32
CA THR A 97 1.26 -9.18 -7.67
C THR A 97 0.18 -10.08 -8.24
N GLY A 98 -0.28 -9.83 -9.47
CA GLY A 98 -1.31 -10.64 -10.11
C GLY A 98 -1.77 -10.12 -11.47
N ILE A 99 -2.96 -10.58 -11.87
CA ILE A 99 -3.67 -10.07 -13.06
C ILE A 99 -4.61 -8.94 -12.60
N PRO A 100 -4.47 -7.71 -13.11
CA PRO A 100 -5.35 -6.60 -12.75
C PRO A 100 -6.79 -6.78 -13.21
N THR A 101 -7.69 -5.98 -12.64
CA THR A 101 -9.07 -5.83 -13.10
C THR A 101 -9.13 -5.03 -14.41
N ALA A 102 -10.33 -4.93 -15.00
CA ALA A 102 -10.55 -4.03 -16.14
C ALA A 102 -10.28 -2.57 -15.75
N LEU A 103 -9.77 -1.78 -16.70
CA LEU A 103 -9.57 -0.35 -16.51
C LEU A 103 -10.89 0.37 -16.27
N ASP A 104 -10.88 1.30 -15.32
CA ASP A 104 -12.03 2.13 -14.94
C ASP A 104 -11.91 3.52 -15.59
N PRO A 105 -12.75 3.85 -16.59
CA PRO A 105 -12.67 5.15 -17.28
C PRO A 105 -12.97 6.36 -16.39
N ASP A 106 -13.68 6.16 -15.27
CA ASP A 106 -14.08 7.22 -14.34
C ASP A 106 -13.05 7.45 -13.23
N GLU A 107 -12.01 6.60 -13.10
CA GLU A 107 -10.93 6.75 -12.12
C GLU A 107 -10.29 8.15 -12.13
N PRO A 108 -9.93 8.76 -13.29
CA PRO A 108 -9.33 10.11 -13.32
C PRO A 108 -10.26 11.18 -12.77
N ALA A 109 -11.58 11.07 -13.00
CA ALA A 109 -12.57 12.00 -12.47
C ALA A 109 -12.67 11.87 -10.94
N ARG A 110 -12.69 10.63 -10.41
CA ARG A 110 -12.72 10.39 -8.97
C ARG A 110 -11.46 10.87 -8.27
N VAL A 111 -10.28 10.71 -8.88
CA VAL A 111 -9.02 11.32 -8.39
C VAL A 111 -9.15 12.84 -8.33
N ALA A 112 -9.62 13.50 -9.39
CA ALA A 112 -9.80 14.95 -9.41
C ALA A 112 -10.77 15.44 -8.32
N HIS A 113 -11.88 14.73 -8.09
CA HIS A 113 -12.83 15.03 -7.01
C HIS A 113 -12.21 14.86 -5.63
N ALA A 114 -11.45 13.78 -5.38
CA ALA A 114 -10.76 13.54 -4.12
C ALA A 114 -9.70 14.63 -3.83
N VAL A 115 -8.86 14.97 -4.81
CA VAL A 115 -7.83 16.03 -4.69
C VAL A 115 -8.48 17.39 -4.35
N LYS A 116 -9.61 17.72 -4.99
CA LYS A 116 -10.39 18.93 -4.67
C LYS A 116 -10.98 18.89 -3.25
N GLN A 117 -11.54 17.75 -2.81
CA GLN A 117 -12.08 17.59 -1.45
C GLN A 117 -11.00 17.62 -0.37
N MET A 118 -9.77 17.19 -0.70
CA MET A 118 -8.60 17.32 0.16
C MET A 118 -8.07 18.75 0.25
N GLY A 119 -8.47 19.65 -0.67
CA GLY A 119 -8.05 21.05 -0.70
C GLY A 119 -6.64 21.25 -1.25
N LEU A 120 -6.26 20.46 -2.25
CA LEU A 120 -4.93 20.45 -2.88
C LEU A 120 -4.90 21.15 -4.25
N THR A 121 -5.89 22.01 -4.53
CA THR A 121 -6.09 22.76 -5.79
C THR A 121 -6.28 24.24 -5.51
#